data_AF-A0A1G8Q6A7-F1
#
_entry.id   AF-A0A1G8Q6A7-F1
#
_cell.length_a   1.000
_cell.length_b   1.000
_cell.length_c   1.000
_cell.angle_alpha   90.00
_cell.angle_beta   90.00
_cell.angle_gamma   90.00
#
_symmetry.space_group_name_H-M   'P 1'
#
loop_
_entity.id
_entity.type
_entity.pdbx_description
1 polymer ?
#
loop_
_entity_poly.entity_id
_entity_poly.type
_entity_poly.pdbx_seq_one_letter_code
_entity_poly.pdbx_strand_id
1 'polypeptide(L)'
;MRGFLDKLKKAVAREEKTPEMVGADATAENEAAWDEQVRREFMEFHDTTPLPEGPTVSLHDGPVRLRPVMPLPGQEVSGSWIGGLPSLPPEMPWPVLGDNPALFLAQIDCSELPVDLWGGAGPREGWLVFFVAQDRLSELCVRHVDGTLEERRPPEGLNYPHGMNWPAALSRDIWPDFGVTPRWPVIVEEIAELPAESGIERKLNSKNLPRQECYRDFGMSAGRYPFDWASALLLLHSAAEDLERWAGVYRDRVAKGEEDAAELMQSSEAAARSVARLIEGVEGARARASFSDEAAELVVEGLRRVKRKVEIWDEDGRKVVASPVIGSSTVMRQYLPLAEMRARQIYCADPAALPEAQKAYFERLWLSDAEFESGYMGGCPEGSFFEGHVEAGAVPLLMLPTSDLIGWMWGDLGDLGIFIRGSDLEPGHWDNAWAADTQG
;
A
#
# COMPACT_ATOMS: atom_id res chain seq x y z
N MET A 1 -23.71 21.80 22.31
CA MET A 1 -24.72 20.80 21.87
C MET A 1 -26.05 20.78 22.64
N ARG A 2 -26.15 21.24 23.90
CA ARG A 2 -27.46 21.28 24.61
C ARG A 2 -28.47 22.33 24.09
N GLY A 3 -28.04 23.35 23.35
CA GLY A 3 -28.92 24.38 22.76
C GLY A 3 -29.55 24.02 21.40
N PHE A 4 -29.17 22.90 20.79
CA PHE A 4 -29.72 22.44 19.50
C PHE A 4 -30.93 21.52 19.70
N LEU A 5 -30.85 20.64 20.71
CA LEU A 5 -31.95 19.73 21.10
C LEU A 5 -33.18 20.46 21.67
N ASP A 6 -33.00 21.65 22.25
CA ASP A 6 -34.10 22.51 22.73
C ASP A 6 -34.80 23.30 21.61
N LYS A 7 -34.16 23.43 20.44
CA LYS A 7 -34.75 24.08 19.26
C LYS A 7 -35.60 23.10 18.43
N LEU A 8 -35.22 21.82 18.41
CA LEU A 8 -36.00 20.75 17.76
C LEU A 8 -37.32 20.44 18.49
N LYS A 9 -37.33 20.49 19.83
CA LYS A 9 -38.55 20.30 20.64
C LYS A 9 -39.62 21.38 20.47
N LYS A 10 -39.28 22.55 19.93
CA LYS A 10 -40.20 23.68 19.70
C LYS A 10 -40.83 23.72 18.31
N ALA A 11 -40.31 22.97 17.34
CA ALA A 11 -40.88 22.90 15.99
C ALA A 11 -41.98 21.83 15.86
N VAL A 12 -42.06 20.89 16.80
CA VAL A 12 -43.08 19.82 16.87
C VAL A 12 -44.40 20.31 17.51
N ALA A 13 -44.48 21.58 17.92
CA ALA A 13 -45.63 22.15 18.63
C ALA A 13 -46.25 23.35 17.88
N ARG A 14 -46.86 23.09 16.72
CA ARG A 14 -47.88 23.90 15.99
C ARG A 14 -48.01 23.25 14.60
N GLU A 15 -49.15 22.79 14.08
CA GLU A 15 -50.55 23.11 14.32
C GLU A 15 -51.41 21.94 13.80
N GLU A 16 -52.40 21.54 14.58
CA GLU A 16 -53.45 20.57 14.20
C GLU A 16 -54.50 21.23 13.30
N LYS A 17 -55.12 20.44 12.42
CA LYS A 17 -56.60 20.42 12.29
C LYS A 17 -57.10 19.20 11.53
N THR A 18 -57.64 18.25 12.28
CA THR A 18 -58.53 17.17 11.85
C THR A 18 -59.94 17.73 11.55
N PRO A 19 -60.78 16.99 10.80
CA PRO A 19 -61.84 16.27 11.53
C PRO A 19 -62.14 14.82 11.03
N GLU A 20 -62.45 13.96 12.01
CA GLU A 20 -63.45 12.85 12.11
C GLU A 20 -63.98 12.19 10.82
N MET A 21 -64.27 10.88 10.70
CA MET A 21 -64.36 9.71 11.60
C MET A 21 -64.66 8.44 10.74
N VAL A 22 -64.52 7.25 11.35
CA VAL A 22 -65.12 5.92 11.03
C VAL A 22 -64.35 4.95 10.12
N GLY A 23 -64.00 3.78 10.69
CA GLY A 23 -64.06 2.48 9.99
C GLY A 23 -62.79 1.63 10.07
N ALA A 24 -62.80 0.61 10.92
CA ALA A 24 -61.74 -0.39 11.11
C ALA A 24 -61.91 -1.62 10.19
N ASP A 25 -60.84 -2.44 10.15
CA ASP A 25 -60.72 -3.82 9.68
C ASP A 25 -60.77 -4.10 8.17
N ALA A 26 -59.58 -4.13 7.53
CA ALA A 26 -59.33 -4.92 6.31
C ALA A 26 -57.84 -5.09 5.90
N THR A 27 -56.85 -4.59 6.65
CA THR A 27 -55.47 -4.47 6.11
C THR A 27 -54.40 -5.36 6.75
N ALA A 28 -54.64 -6.00 7.89
CA ALA A 28 -53.63 -6.85 8.54
C ALA A 28 -53.55 -8.27 7.96
N GLU A 29 -54.63 -8.79 7.35
CA GLU A 29 -54.63 -10.14 6.75
C GLU A 29 -54.01 -10.17 5.34
N ASN A 30 -53.85 -9.03 4.68
CA ASN A 30 -53.35 -8.96 3.30
C ASN A 30 -51.83 -8.89 3.20
N GLU A 31 -51.13 -8.36 4.22
CA GLU A 31 -49.66 -8.31 4.23
C GLU A 31 -49.04 -9.68 4.56
N ALA A 32 -49.64 -10.44 5.48
CA ALA A 32 -49.16 -11.79 5.81
C ALA A 32 -49.38 -12.81 4.68
N ALA A 33 -50.45 -12.63 3.89
CA ALA A 33 -50.71 -13.48 2.72
C ALA A 33 -49.78 -13.17 1.53
N TRP A 34 -49.29 -11.93 1.42
CA TRP A 34 -48.35 -11.51 0.38
C TRP A 34 -46.95 -12.09 0.62
N ASP A 35 -46.47 -12.11 1.87
CA ASP A 35 -45.15 -12.66 2.23
C ASP A 35 -45.07 -14.19 2.08
N GLU A 36 -46.13 -14.93 2.44
CA GLU A 36 -46.14 -16.39 2.30
C GLU A 36 -46.21 -16.83 0.82
N GLN A 37 -46.90 -16.07 -0.02
CA GLN A 37 -47.00 -16.37 -1.45
C GLN A 37 -45.67 -16.12 -2.17
N VAL A 38 -44.97 -15.01 -1.89
CA VAL A 38 -43.65 -14.73 -2.45
C VAL A 38 -42.62 -15.78 -2.00
N ARG A 39 -42.67 -16.20 -0.73
CA ARG A 39 -41.78 -17.24 -0.20
C ARG A 39 -42.02 -18.61 -0.84
N ARG A 40 -43.28 -18.93 -1.13
CA ARG A 40 -43.65 -20.18 -1.80
C ARG A 40 -43.29 -20.15 -3.29
N GLU A 41 -43.52 -19.06 -4.00
CA GLU A 41 -43.10 -18.89 -5.40
C GLU A 41 -41.56 -18.91 -5.53
N PHE A 42 -40.83 -18.37 -4.55
CA PHE A 42 -39.36 -18.47 -4.47
C PHE A 42 -38.88 -19.92 -4.24
N MET A 43 -39.57 -20.69 -3.41
CA MET A 43 -39.25 -22.11 -3.17
C MET A 43 -39.66 -23.01 -4.35
N GLU A 44 -40.73 -22.68 -5.06
CA GLU A 44 -41.25 -23.45 -6.20
C GLU A 44 -40.45 -23.17 -7.50
N PHE A 45 -39.78 -22.01 -7.60
CA PHE A 45 -38.84 -21.71 -8.69
C PHE A 45 -37.52 -22.49 -8.58
N HIS A 46 -37.16 -22.96 -7.38
CA HIS A 46 -35.89 -23.64 -7.11
C HIS A 46 -35.97 -25.16 -7.03
N ASP A 47 -37.12 -25.76 -7.38
CA ASP A 47 -37.26 -27.22 -7.38
C ASP A 47 -37.80 -27.72 -8.72
N THR A 48 -36.91 -28.17 -9.61
CA THR A 48 -37.13 -29.32 -10.52
C THR A 48 -35.92 -29.61 -11.41
N THR A 49 -35.08 -30.53 -10.94
CA THR A 49 -34.51 -31.72 -11.65
C THR A 49 -33.07 -31.95 -11.19
N PRO A 50 -32.77 -33.06 -10.48
CA PRO A 50 -31.41 -33.38 -10.10
C PRO A 50 -30.65 -33.90 -11.33
N LEU A 51 -29.59 -33.18 -11.72
CA LEU A 51 -28.55 -33.69 -12.60
C LEU A 51 -27.65 -34.66 -11.82
N PRO A 52 -26.98 -35.62 -12.48
CA PRO A 52 -26.23 -36.67 -11.79
C PRO A 52 -25.08 -36.07 -10.97
N GLU A 53 -24.99 -36.44 -9.70
CA GLU A 53 -23.95 -36.04 -8.74
C GLU A 53 -22.56 -36.51 -9.21
N GLY A 54 -21.85 -35.65 -9.92
CA GLY A 54 -20.41 -35.51 -9.70
C GLY A 54 -20.17 -34.81 -8.36
N PRO A 55 -18.96 -34.89 -7.76
CA PRO A 55 -18.67 -34.11 -6.57
C PRO A 55 -18.96 -32.64 -6.84
N THR A 56 -19.91 -32.07 -6.11
CA THR A 56 -20.22 -30.64 -6.13
C THR A 56 -19.03 -29.91 -5.53
N VAL A 57 -18.13 -29.40 -6.39
CA VAL A 57 -17.04 -28.53 -5.96
C VAL A 57 -17.67 -27.19 -5.56
N SER A 58 -17.39 -26.72 -4.35
CA SER A 58 -17.88 -25.43 -3.85
C SER A 58 -17.22 -24.28 -4.61
N LEU A 59 -17.94 -23.16 -4.77
CA LEU A 59 -17.34 -21.90 -5.25
C LEU A 59 -16.26 -21.34 -4.31
N HIS A 60 -16.15 -21.89 -3.10
CA HIS A 60 -15.16 -21.53 -2.09
C HIS A 60 -14.01 -22.53 -1.97
N ASP A 61 -14.01 -23.61 -2.76
CA ASP A 61 -12.93 -24.60 -2.74
C ASP A 61 -11.67 -24.07 -3.44
N GLY A 62 -10.52 -24.62 -3.01
CA GLY A 62 -9.21 -24.37 -3.61
C GLY A 62 -8.74 -22.91 -3.53
N PRO A 63 -8.75 -22.25 -2.36
CA PRO A 63 -8.15 -20.93 -2.25
C PRO A 63 -6.67 -20.98 -2.63
N VAL A 64 -6.18 -19.88 -3.17
CA VAL A 64 -4.77 -19.72 -3.53
C VAL A 64 -4.16 -18.51 -2.86
N ARG A 65 -2.87 -18.65 -2.55
CA ARG A 65 -1.98 -17.55 -2.17
C ARG A 65 -1.21 -17.07 -3.40
N LEU A 66 -1.22 -15.77 -3.62
CA LEU A 66 -0.38 -15.06 -4.58
C LEU A 66 0.85 -14.56 -3.85
N ARG A 67 1.91 -15.37 -3.85
CA ARG A 67 3.13 -15.04 -3.10
C ARG A 67 4.10 -14.26 -3.98
N PRO A 68 4.54 -13.04 -3.59
CA PRO A 68 5.60 -12.34 -4.29
C PRO A 68 6.87 -13.18 -4.39
N VAL A 69 7.50 -13.18 -5.57
CA VAL A 69 8.75 -13.90 -5.81
C VAL A 69 9.91 -13.11 -5.23
N MET A 70 10.57 -13.68 -4.21
CA MET A 70 11.81 -13.15 -3.63
C MET A 70 12.81 -14.25 -3.28
N PRO A 71 14.12 -14.09 -3.60
CA PRO A 71 14.72 -13.03 -4.42
C PRO A 71 14.27 -13.07 -5.88
N LEU A 72 14.25 -11.90 -6.54
CA LEU A 72 13.73 -11.73 -7.89
C LEU A 72 14.71 -12.32 -8.93
N PRO A 73 14.36 -13.43 -9.61
CA PRO A 73 15.20 -14.03 -10.65
C PRO A 73 15.12 -13.27 -11.98
N GLY A 74 14.08 -12.44 -12.14
CA GLY A 74 13.69 -11.74 -13.37
C GLY A 74 12.18 -11.53 -13.41
N GLN A 75 11.68 -10.75 -14.39
CA GLN A 75 10.25 -10.45 -14.53
C GLN A 75 9.44 -11.55 -15.26
N GLU A 76 10.10 -12.49 -15.93
CA GLU A 76 9.46 -13.55 -16.74
C GLU A 76 9.10 -14.82 -15.95
N VAL A 77 9.20 -14.79 -14.62
CA VAL A 77 9.02 -15.97 -13.76
C VAL A 77 7.56 -16.43 -13.71
N SER A 78 6.63 -15.52 -13.92
CA SER A 78 5.18 -15.78 -13.93
C SER A 78 4.49 -14.77 -14.84
N GLY A 79 3.38 -15.18 -15.46
CA GLY A 79 2.44 -14.31 -16.17
C GLY A 79 1.58 -13.45 -15.22
N SER A 80 1.66 -13.69 -13.91
CA SER A 80 0.93 -12.98 -12.86
C SER A 80 1.84 -12.03 -12.08
N TRP A 81 1.36 -10.81 -11.79
CA TRP A 81 2.10 -9.83 -11.00
C TRP A 81 1.19 -8.84 -10.25
N ILE A 82 1.77 -8.20 -9.23
CA ILE A 82 1.16 -7.16 -8.39
C ILE A 82 2.00 -5.88 -8.53
N GLY A 83 1.33 -4.72 -8.63
CA GLY A 83 1.95 -3.42 -8.86
C GLY A 83 2.56 -3.28 -10.25
N GLY A 84 3.28 -2.19 -10.54
CA GLY A 84 3.88 -1.99 -11.87
C GLY A 84 2.90 -1.47 -12.91
N LEU A 85 3.14 -1.86 -14.16
CA LEU A 85 2.31 -1.49 -15.30
C LEU A 85 1.46 -2.68 -15.77
N PRO A 86 0.22 -2.44 -16.19
CA PRO A 86 -0.58 -3.47 -16.85
C PRO A 86 -0.10 -3.69 -18.28
N SER A 87 -0.33 -4.90 -18.79
CA SER A 87 -0.30 -5.19 -20.22
C SER A 87 -1.73 -5.33 -20.72
N LEU A 88 -2.18 -4.40 -21.56
CA LEU A 88 -3.57 -4.34 -22.04
C LEU A 88 -3.63 -4.50 -23.57
N PRO A 89 -4.77 -4.93 -24.12
CA PRO A 89 -5.00 -4.88 -25.56
C PRO A 89 -4.83 -3.46 -26.10
N PRO A 90 -4.23 -3.25 -27.29
CA PRO A 90 -3.95 -1.92 -27.83
C PRO A 90 -5.17 -0.99 -27.88
N GLU A 91 -6.33 -1.54 -28.24
CA GLU A 91 -7.61 -0.86 -28.36
C GLU A 91 -8.32 -0.59 -27.03
N MET A 92 -7.89 -1.23 -25.93
CA MET A 92 -8.49 -1.03 -24.62
C MET A 92 -8.03 0.32 -24.04
N PRO A 93 -8.97 1.24 -23.72
CA PRO A 93 -8.61 2.47 -23.02
C PRO A 93 -8.18 2.17 -21.58
N TRP A 94 -7.35 3.04 -21.01
CA TRP A 94 -7.05 2.98 -19.58
C TRP A 94 -8.34 3.21 -18.78
N PRO A 95 -8.69 2.37 -17.79
CA PRO A 95 -9.90 2.55 -17.01
C PRO A 95 -9.95 3.91 -16.29
N VAL A 96 -11.09 4.59 -16.35
CA VAL A 96 -11.33 5.86 -15.65
C VAL A 96 -12.47 5.63 -14.66
N LEU A 97 -12.25 5.98 -13.40
CA LEU A 97 -13.21 5.83 -12.32
C LEU A 97 -13.46 7.20 -11.70
N GLY A 98 -14.71 7.68 -11.78
CA GLY A 98 -15.03 9.09 -11.57
C GLY A 98 -14.35 9.97 -12.63
N ASP A 99 -13.63 10.99 -12.17
CA ASP A 99 -12.89 11.92 -13.02
C ASP A 99 -11.38 11.59 -13.14
N ASN A 100 -10.93 10.50 -12.50
CA ASN A 100 -9.52 10.16 -12.37
C ASN A 100 -9.19 8.84 -13.08
N PRO A 101 -7.99 8.72 -13.68
CA PRO A 101 -7.51 7.42 -14.14
C PRO A 101 -7.41 6.43 -12.97
N ALA A 102 -7.82 5.19 -13.21
CA ALA A 102 -7.80 4.16 -12.18
C ALA A 102 -6.37 3.69 -11.88
N LEU A 103 -6.11 3.35 -10.62
CA LEU A 103 -4.87 2.77 -10.15
C LEU A 103 -4.83 1.28 -10.50
N PHE A 104 -3.79 0.85 -11.21
CA PHE A 104 -3.55 -0.57 -11.47
C PHE A 104 -3.06 -1.29 -10.20
N LEU A 105 -3.66 -2.45 -9.91
CA LEU A 105 -3.35 -3.27 -8.73
C LEU A 105 -2.58 -4.53 -9.09
N ALA A 106 -3.14 -5.35 -9.99
CA ALA A 106 -2.61 -6.66 -10.32
C ALA A 106 -3.10 -7.12 -11.69
N GLN A 107 -2.31 -7.99 -12.31
CA GLN A 107 -2.68 -8.74 -13.51
C GLN A 107 -2.34 -10.20 -13.27
N ILE A 108 -3.34 -11.07 -13.36
CA ILE A 108 -3.24 -12.48 -13.02
C ILE A 108 -3.47 -13.31 -14.27
N ASP A 109 -2.51 -14.17 -14.61
CA ASP A 109 -2.62 -15.13 -15.70
C ASP A 109 -3.53 -16.27 -15.27
N CYS A 110 -4.69 -16.38 -15.92
CA CYS A 110 -5.70 -17.37 -15.55
C CYS A 110 -5.26 -18.80 -15.85
N SER A 111 -4.24 -19.00 -16.70
CA SER A 111 -3.69 -20.34 -16.97
C SER A 111 -2.80 -20.86 -15.84
N GLU A 112 -2.36 -19.99 -14.93
CA GLU A 112 -1.61 -20.37 -13.73
C GLU A 112 -2.53 -20.74 -12.55
N LEU A 113 -3.84 -20.51 -12.67
CA LEU A 113 -4.81 -20.79 -11.60
C LEU A 113 -5.20 -22.28 -11.57
N PRO A 114 -5.36 -22.89 -10.38
CA PRO A 114 -5.88 -24.24 -10.24
C PRO A 114 -7.24 -24.39 -10.90
N VAL A 115 -7.48 -25.58 -11.46
CA VAL A 115 -8.71 -25.86 -12.23
C VAL A 115 -9.96 -25.70 -11.36
N ASP A 116 -9.87 -26.05 -10.09
CA ASP A 116 -10.94 -26.08 -9.08
C ASP A 116 -11.15 -24.76 -8.36
N LEU A 117 -10.26 -23.77 -8.52
CA LEU A 117 -10.43 -22.43 -7.95
C LEU A 117 -11.82 -21.87 -8.33
N TRP A 118 -12.57 -21.38 -7.35
CA TRP A 118 -13.95 -20.92 -7.54
C TRP A 118 -14.90 -22.01 -8.08
N GLY A 119 -14.70 -23.26 -7.68
CA GLY A 119 -15.51 -24.38 -8.17
C GLY A 119 -15.36 -24.63 -9.67
N GLY A 120 -14.31 -24.09 -10.30
CA GLY A 120 -14.09 -24.16 -11.75
C GLY A 120 -14.88 -23.15 -12.59
N ALA A 121 -15.59 -22.21 -11.97
CA ALA A 121 -16.47 -21.26 -12.68
C ALA A 121 -15.73 -20.08 -13.35
N GLY A 122 -14.47 -19.79 -12.98
CA GLY A 122 -13.72 -18.67 -13.54
C GLY A 122 -12.89 -19.00 -14.79
N PRO A 123 -12.30 -17.98 -15.44
CA PRO A 123 -11.47 -18.17 -16.61
C PRO A 123 -10.21 -19.00 -16.30
N ARG A 124 -9.76 -19.76 -17.31
CA ARG A 124 -8.51 -20.56 -17.29
C ARG A 124 -7.52 -20.19 -18.38
N GLU A 125 -7.86 -19.17 -19.15
CA GLU A 125 -7.04 -18.60 -20.20
C GLU A 125 -7.19 -17.08 -20.16
N GLY A 126 -6.22 -16.37 -20.73
CA GLY A 126 -6.17 -14.91 -20.66
C GLY A 126 -5.77 -14.40 -19.28
N TRP A 127 -6.08 -13.14 -19.00
CA TRP A 127 -5.68 -12.46 -17.77
C TRP A 127 -6.84 -11.73 -17.12
N LEU A 128 -6.90 -11.80 -15.78
CA LEU A 128 -7.72 -10.88 -14.99
C LEU A 128 -6.88 -9.67 -14.61
N VAL A 129 -7.40 -8.48 -14.89
CA VAL A 129 -6.74 -7.19 -14.64
C VAL A 129 -7.58 -6.37 -13.68
N PHE A 130 -6.95 -5.86 -12.62
CA PHE A 130 -7.63 -5.21 -11.51
C PHE A 130 -7.20 -3.75 -11.39
N PHE A 131 -8.18 -2.85 -11.30
CA PHE A 131 -7.99 -1.43 -11.06
C PHE A 131 -8.93 -0.93 -9.96
N VAL A 132 -8.51 0.11 -9.24
CA VAL A 132 -9.30 0.80 -8.20
C VAL A 132 -9.23 2.31 -8.37
N ALA A 133 -10.24 3.05 -7.92
CA ALA A 133 -10.15 4.50 -7.90
C ALA A 133 -9.12 4.98 -6.87
N GLN A 134 -8.39 6.05 -7.19
CA GLN A 134 -7.33 6.59 -6.34
C GLN A 134 -7.85 7.19 -5.03
N ASP A 135 -9.08 7.71 -5.04
CA ASP A 135 -9.69 8.47 -3.94
C ASP A 135 -10.84 7.75 -3.25
N ARG A 136 -11.34 6.66 -3.84
CA ARG A 136 -12.55 5.94 -3.42
C ARG A 136 -12.38 4.44 -3.66
N LEU A 137 -11.86 3.73 -2.66
CA LEU A 137 -11.53 2.30 -2.79
C LEU A 137 -12.74 1.41 -3.12
N SER A 138 -13.97 1.88 -2.91
CA SER A 138 -15.20 1.18 -3.28
C SER A 138 -15.48 1.17 -4.79
N GLU A 139 -14.85 2.05 -5.57
CA GLU A 139 -14.96 2.06 -7.03
C GLU A 139 -13.80 1.28 -7.66
N LEU A 140 -14.12 0.30 -8.50
CA LEU A 140 -13.14 -0.58 -9.13
C LEU A 140 -13.47 -0.91 -10.58
N CYS A 141 -12.50 -1.48 -11.28
CA CYS A 141 -12.69 -2.05 -12.60
C CYS A 141 -11.93 -3.38 -12.68
N VAL A 142 -12.68 -4.48 -12.88
CA VAL A 142 -12.12 -5.79 -13.22
C VAL A 142 -12.37 -6.07 -14.70
N ARG A 143 -11.34 -6.56 -15.39
CA ARG A 143 -11.41 -6.91 -16.81
C ARG A 143 -10.76 -8.27 -17.03
N HIS A 144 -11.43 -9.14 -17.78
CA HIS A 144 -10.82 -10.31 -18.39
C HIS A 144 -10.36 -9.93 -19.78
N VAL A 145 -9.07 -10.08 -20.07
CA VAL A 145 -8.45 -9.71 -21.34
C VAL A 145 -7.70 -10.91 -21.94
N ASP A 146 -7.62 -10.96 -23.25
CA ASP A 146 -6.92 -12.00 -23.99
C ASP A 146 -6.23 -11.42 -25.25
N GLY A 147 -5.56 -12.30 -26.00
CA GLY A 147 -4.93 -11.93 -27.26
C GLY A 147 -3.59 -11.20 -27.12
N THR A 148 -3.36 -10.21 -27.98
CA THR A 148 -2.08 -9.46 -28.01
C THR A 148 -2.12 -8.35 -26.98
N LEU A 149 -1.19 -8.38 -26.03
CA LEU A 149 -1.08 -7.38 -24.97
C LEU A 149 0.19 -6.54 -25.13
N GLU A 150 0.08 -5.25 -24.83
CA GLU A 150 1.21 -4.32 -24.79
C GLU A 150 1.26 -3.63 -23.43
N GLU A 151 2.47 -3.48 -22.87
CA GLU A 151 2.65 -2.75 -21.61
C GLU A 151 2.21 -1.28 -21.78
N ARG A 152 1.33 -0.82 -20.90
CA ARG A 152 0.73 0.51 -21.00
C ARG A 152 1.35 1.45 -19.98
N ARG A 153 1.85 2.59 -20.48
CA ARG A 153 2.27 3.71 -19.63
C ARG A 153 1.07 4.34 -18.93
N PRO A 154 1.24 4.83 -17.70
CA PRO A 154 0.17 5.48 -16.97
C PRO A 154 -0.21 6.80 -17.65
N PRO A 155 -1.50 7.17 -17.66
CA PRO A 155 -1.95 8.48 -18.14
C PRO A 155 -1.50 9.60 -17.19
N GLU A 156 -1.49 10.83 -17.70
CA GLU A 156 -1.24 12.02 -16.87
C GLU A 156 -2.28 12.14 -15.75
N GLY A 157 -1.85 12.61 -14.57
CA GLY A 157 -2.73 12.79 -13.41
C GLY A 157 -2.95 11.54 -12.55
N LEU A 158 -2.39 10.38 -12.92
CA LEU A 158 -2.36 9.21 -12.05
C LEU A 158 -1.40 9.45 -10.88
N ASN A 159 -1.92 9.45 -9.65
CA ASN A 159 -1.15 9.51 -8.43
C ASN A 159 -1.12 8.13 -7.77
N TYR A 160 0.07 7.54 -7.69
CA TYR A 160 0.22 6.29 -6.97
C TYR A 160 0.18 6.53 -5.46
N PRO A 161 -0.53 5.68 -4.70
CA PRO A 161 -0.55 5.78 -3.25
C PRO A 161 0.87 5.63 -2.68
N HIS A 162 1.01 6.16 -1.48
CA HIS A 162 2.28 6.24 -0.78
C HIS A 162 2.22 5.37 0.48
N GLY A 163 3.22 4.50 0.68
CA GLY A 163 3.21 3.48 1.74
C GLY A 163 3.35 3.98 3.20
N MET A 164 3.33 3.04 4.13
CA MET A 164 3.22 3.22 5.60
C MET A 164 4.34 4.02 6.28
N ASN A 165 5.57 3.94 5.77
CA ASN A 165 6.78 4.39 6.48
C ASN A 165 7.24 5.80 6.05
N TRP A 166 6.32 6.76 6.06
CA TRP A 166 6.59 8.12 5.59
C TRP A 166 7.43 8.92 6.61
N PRO A 167 8.65 9.39 6.25
CA PRO A 167 9.32 10.37 7.08
C PRO A 167 8.56 11.70 6.97
N ALA A 168 7.72 11.98 7.97
CA ALA A 168 6.86 13.16 8.07
C ALA A 168 7.56 14.53 7.93
N ALA A 169 8.88 14.56 7.82
CA ALA A 169 9.69 15.78 7.83
C ALA A 169 10.08 16.30 6.44
N LEU A 170 10.15 15.47 5.39
CA LEU A 170 10.65 15.94 4.09
C LEU A 170 9.54 16.47 3.18
N SER A 171 9.76 17.67 2.62
CA SER A 171 8.89 18.24 1.58
C SER A 171 8.70 17.28 0.41
N ARG A 172 7.48 17.21 -0.14
CA ARG A 172 7.15 16.37 -1.31
C ARG A 172 8.03 16.64 -2.52
N ASP A 173 8.56 17.85 -2.68
CA ASP A 173 9.41 18.22 -3.81
C ASP A 173 10.77 17.50 -3.80
N ILE A 174 11.16 16.92 -2.67
CA ILE A 174 12.42 16.17 -2.49
C ILE A 174 12.24 14.69 -2.83
N TRP A 175 10.98 14.24 -2.92
CA TRP A 175 10.67 12.85 -3.12
C TRP A 175 11.03 12.46 -4.56
N PRO A 176 11.61 11.27 -4.79
CA PRO A 176 11.77 10.77 -6.14
C PRO A 176 10.39 10.71 -6.81
N ASP A 177 10.31 11.14 -8.06
CA ASP A 177 9.14 10.84 -8.87
C ASP A 177 9.11 9.32 -9.06
N PHE A 178 8.27 8.68 -8.26
CA PHE A 178 8.19 7.24 -8.26
C PHE A 178 7.46 6.75 -9.52
N GLY A 179 6.63 7.57 -10.17
CA GLY A 179 5.99 7.29 -11.46
C GLY A 179 5.02 6.11 -11.50
N VAL A 180 5.42 4.94 -10.96
CA VAL A 180 4.74 3.64 -10.97
C VAL A 180 5.18 2.85 -9.72
N THR A 181 4.27 2.07 -9.13
CA THR A 181 4.63 1.07 -8.11
C THR A 181 5.58 0.01 -8.70
N PRO A 182 6.45 -0.62 -7.89
CA PRO A 182 7.27 -1.74 -8.36
C PRO A 182 6.41 -2.91 -8.86
N ARG A 183 6.84 -3.54 -9.95
CA ARG A 183 6.26 -4.79 -10.47
C ARG A 183 6.84 -5.98 -9.72
N TRP A 184 5.99 -6.72 -9.04
CA TRP A 184 6.34 -7.93 -8.31
C TRP A 184 5.66 -9.14 -8.95
N PRO A 185 6.41 -10.02 -9.64
CA PRO A 185 5.89 -11.32 -10.05
C PRO A 185 5.38 -12.09 -8.84
N VAL A 186 4.26 -12.79 -9.00
CA VAL A 186 3.70 -13.65 -7.96
C VAL A 186 3.63 -15.07 -8.45
N ILE A 187 3.77 -16.03 -7.54
CA ILE A 187 3.44 -17.42 -7.85
C ILE A 187 2.14 -17.80 -7.16
N VAL A 188 1.37 -18.62 -7.85
CA VAL A 188 0.11 -19.19 -7.35
C VAL A 188 0.43 -20.44 -6.54
N GLU A 189 0.03 -20.44 -5.27
CA GLU A 189 0.20 -21.57 -4.36
C GLU A 189 -1.16 -21.96 -3.79
N GLU A 190 -1.59 -23.21 -4.01
CA GLU A 190 -2.78 -23.76 -3.36
C GLU A 190 -2.60 -23.77 -1.83
N ILE A 191 -3.66 -23.34 -1.13
CA ILE A 191 -3.73 -23.37 0.34
C ILE A 191 -5.02 -24.06 0.76
N ALA A 192 -5.04 -24.62 1.97
CA ALA A 192 -6.21 -25.34 2.47
C ALA A 192 -7.36 -24.38 2.84
N GLU A 193 -7.03 -23.24 3.44
CA GLU A 193 -7.97 -22.26 3.92
C GLU A 193 -7.35 -20.85 3.87
N LEU A 194 -8.19 -19.83 3.79
CA LEU A 194 -7.75 -18.45 3.97
C LEU A 194 -7.24 -18.24 5.41
N PRO A 195 -6.24 -17.38 5.62
CA PRO A 195 -5.76 -17.12 6.98
C PRO A 195 -6.84 -16.40 7.80
N ALA A 196 -6.90 -16.69 9.10
CA ALA A 196 -7.79 -16.01 10.04
C ALA A 196 -7.32 -14.58 10.39
N GLU A 197 -6.00 -14.31 10.30
CA GLU A 197 -5.39 -13.01 10.56
C GLU A 197 -4.89 -12.39 9.24
N SER A 198 -5.00 -11.07 9.14
CA SER A 198 -4.48 -10.28 8.01
C SER A 198 -2.95 -10.38 7.90
N GLY A 199 -2.40 -10.00 6.75
CA GLY A 199 -0.95 -9.95 6.55
C GLY A 199 -0.23 -9.07 7.59
N ILE A 200 -0.83 -7.92 7.91
CA ILE A 200 -0.25 -6.95 8.84
C ILE A 200 -0.33 -7.40 10.30
N GLU A 201 -1.42 -8.05 10.72
CA GLU A 201 -1.55 -8.60 12.06
C GLU A 201 -0.51 -9.70 12.28
N ARG A 202 -0.36 -10.62 11.33
CA ARG A 202 0.69 -11.64 11.38
C ARG A 202 2.08 -11.02 11.46
N LYS A 203 2.33 -9.96 10.69
CA LYS A 203 3.60 -9.21 10.72
C LYS A 203 3.84 -8.58 12.08
N LEU A 204 2.85 -7.92 12.68
CA LEU A 204 2.94 -7.27 14.00
C LEU A 204 3.07 -8.28 15.15
N ASN A 205 2.42 -9.43 15.03
CA ASN A 205 2.46 -10.53 15.99
C ASN A 205 3.75 -11.36 15.89
N SER A 206 4.51 -11.22 14.79
CA SER A 206 5.78 -11.92 14.60
C SER A 206 6.82 -11.48 15.63
N LYS A 207 7.49 -12.47 16.24
CA LYS A 207 8.64 -12.22 17.12
C LYS A 207 9.89 -11.78 16.35
N ASN A 208 9.93 -12.08 15.05
CA ASN A 208 11.01 -11.73 14.16
C ASN A 208 10.56 -10.54 13.31
N LEU A 209 11.17 -9.37 13.53
CA LEU A 209 10.88 -8.15 12.80
C LEU A 209 12.16 -7.68 12.07
N PRO A 210 12.59 -8.36 10.98
CA PRO A 210 13.81 -8.04 10.25
C PRO A 210 13.90 -6.57 9.85
N ARG A 211 12.76 -5.94 9.54
CA ARG A 211 12.67 -4.50 9.27
C ARG A 211 13.14 -3.64 10.44
N GLN A 212 12.68 -3.92 11.66
CA GLN A 212 13.10 -3.18 12.85
C GLN A 212 14.57 -3.42 13.22
N GLU A 213 15.09 -4.62 12.99
CA GLU A 213 16.51 -4.95 13.20
C GLU A 213 17.39 -4.24 12.17
N CYS A 214 17.05 -4.37 10.89
CA CYS A 214 17.77 -3.71 9.80
C CYS A 214 17.78 -2.19 9.97
N TYR A 215 16.68 -1.58 10.40
CA TYR A 215 16.61 -0.14 10.66
C TYR A 215 17.47 0.29 11.86
N ARG A 216 17.63 -0.56 12.88
CA ARG A 216 18.54 -0.30 14.01
C ARG A 216 20.01 -0.40 13.59
N ASP A 217 20.33 -1.34 12.71
CA ASP A 217 21.68 -1.62 12.24
C ASP A 217 22.08 -0.82 10.98
N PHE A 218 21.22 0.11 10.54
CA PHE A 218 21.51 0.93 9.38
C PHE A 218 22.54 2.00 9.73
N GLY A 219 23.69 1.91 9.08
CA GLY A 219 24.75 2.90 9.16
C GLY A 219 25.46 3.01 7.82
N MET A 220 26.08 4.17 7.59
CA MET A 220 26.86 4.50 6.38
C MET A 220 28.24 3.82 6.41
N SER A 221 28.21 2.50 6.53
CA SER A 221 29.36 1.59 6.64
C SER A 221 29.13 0.35 5.78
N ALA A 222 30.21 -0.36 5.44
CA ALA A 222 30.17 -1.60 4.67
C ALA A 222 29.53 -1.44 3.26
N GLY A 223 29.87 -0.37 2.54
CA GLY A 223 29.41 -0.16 1.16
C GLY A 223 27.95 0.30 1.01
N ARG A 224 27.21 0.51 2.10
CA ARG A 224 25.82 1.00 2.12
C ARG A 224 25.71 2.51 1.89
N TYR A 225 26.43 3.01 0.89
CA TYR A 225 26.40 4.41 0.46
C TYR A 225 25.20 4.68 -0.44
N PRO A 226 24.91 5.96 -0.75
CA PRO A 226 24.05 6.28 -1.89
C PRO A 226 24.50 5.52 -3.14
N PHE A 227 23.55 5.03 -3.93
CA PHE A 227 23.78 4.14 -5.06
C PHE A 227 23.38 4.76 -6.40
N ASP A 228 22.80 5.96 -6.37
CA ASP A 228 22.57 6.82 -7.53
C ASP A 228 22.51 8.30 -7.08
N TRP A 229 22.41 9.22 -8.04
CA TRP A 229 22.31 10.65 -7.72
C TRP A 229 21.04 10.98 -6.90
N ALA A 230 19.94 10.27 -7.13
CA ALA A 230 18.70 10.47 -6.41
C ALA A 230 18.86 10.13 -4.91
N SER A 231 19.39 8.94 -4.59
CA SER A 231 19.69 8.55 -3.21
C SER A 231 20.74 9.45 -2.55
N ALA A 232 21.71 10.00 -3.31
CA ALA A 232 22.67 10.96 -2.75
C ALA A 232 21.99 12.27 -2.31
N LEU A 233 21.09 12.79 -3.15
CA LEU A 233 20.29 13.97 -2.83
C LEU A 233 19.32 13.71 -1.68
N LEU A 234 18.66 12.54 -1.64
CA LEU A 234 17.78 12.16 -0.52
C LEU A 234 18.52 12.19 0.83
N LEU A 235 19.76 11.72 0.87
CA LEU A 235 20.58 11.76 2.06
C LEU A 235 20.91 13.20 2.48
N LEU A 236 21.32 14.04 1.53
CA LEU A 236 21.67 15.44 1.78
C LEU A 236 20.47 16.27 2.23
N HIS A 237 19.31 16.07 1.63
CA HIS A 237 18.08 16.73 2.02
C HIS A 237 17.57 16.26 3.39
N SER A 238 17.69 14.96 3.70
CA SER A 238 17.43 14.44 5.05
C SER A 238 18.32 15.11 6.10
N ALA A 239 19.60 15.34 5.77
CA ALA A 239 20.51 16.08 6.64
C ALA A 239 20.13 17.56 6.80
N ALA A 240 19.73 18.22 5.72
CA ALA A 240 19.31 19.62 5.74
C ALA A 240 18.05 19.82 6.59
N GLU A 241 17.04 18.97 6.43
CA GLU A 241 15.78 19.02 7.19
C GLU A 241 16.00 18.77 8.69
N ASP A 242 16.81 17.77 9.06
CA ASP A 242 17.16 17.54 10.47
C ASP A 242 17.86 18.77 11.08
N LEU A 243 18.75 19.43 10.33
CA LEU A 243 19.43 20.64 10.79
C LEU A 243 18.49 21.82 10.98
N GLU A 244 17.55 22.04 10.04
CA GLU A 244 16.54 23.09 10.15
C GLU A 244 15.61 22.85 11.34
N ARG A 245 15.12 21.62 11.51
CA ARG A 245 14.32 21.22 12.67
C ARG A 245 15.02 21.53 13.98
N TRP A 246 16.28 21.12 14.14
CA TRP A 246 17.04 21.36 15.36
C TRP A 246 17.36 22.84 15.58
N ALA A 247 17.65 23.61 14.52
CA ALA A 247 17.80 25.06 14.62
C ALA A 247 16.52 25.72 15.15
N GLY A 248 15.34 25.27 14.71
CA GLY A 248 14.04 25.70 15.24
C GLY A 248 13.88 25.39 16.74
N VAL A 249 14.18 24.15 17.15
CA VAL A 249 14.15 23.75 18.57
C VAL A 249 15.07 24.63 19.42
N TYR A 250 16.29 24.90 18.97
CA TYR A 250 17.23 25.75 19.72
C TYR A 250 16.80 27.22 19.72
N ARG A 251 16.17 27.72 18.65
CA ARG A 251 15.60 29.07 18.61
C ARG A 251 14.55 29.29 19.70
N ASP A 252 13.66 28.31 19.90
CA ASP A 252 12.67 28.37 20.97
C ASP A 252 13.31 28.37 22.36
N ARG A 253 14.42 27.65 22.53
CA ARG A 253 15.20 27.61 23.77
C ARG A 253 15.96 28.90 24.04
N VAL A 254 16.48 29.54 22.99
CA VAL A 254 17.06 30.90 23.06
C VAL A 254 16.02 31.90 23.56
N ALA A 255 14.79 31.84 23.03
CA ALA A 255 13.71 32.71 23.48
C ALA A 255 13.34 32.50 24.96
N LYS A 256 13.58 31.30 25.50
CA LYS A 256 13.39 30.96 26.92
C LYS A 256 14.60 31.31 27.80
N GLY A 257 15.68 31.83 27.23
CA GLY A 257 16.89 32.19 27.96
C GLY A 257 17.73 31.00 28.41
N GLU A 258 17.63 29.84 27.74
CA GLU A 258 18.43 28.67 28.08
C GLU A 258 19.91 28.85 27.71
N GLU A 259 20.79 28.42 28.61
CA GLU A 259 22.24 28.42 28.42
C GLU A 259 22.65 27.50 27.26
N ASP A 260 23.64 27.93 26.48
CA ASP A 260 24.18 27.30 25.26
C ASP A 260 23.22 27.19 24.06
N ALA A 261 21.92 27.50 24.21
CA ALA A 261 20.95 27.38 23.13
C ALA A 261 21.32 28.23 21.90
N ALA A 262 21.87 29.43 22.12
CA ALA A 262 22.30 30.32 21.03
C ALA A 262 23.47 29.72 20.24
N GLU A 263 24.39 29.05 20.93
CA GLU A 263 25.54 28.40 20.31
C GLU A 263 25.10 27.15 19.52
N LEU A 264 24.21 26.33 20.10
CA LEU A 264 23.64 25.15 19.43
C LEU A 264 22.85 25.53 18.18
N MET A 265 22.05 26.60 18.25
CA MET A 265 21.32 27.17 17.11
C MET A 265 22.28 27.61 16.00
N GLN A 266 23.26 28.46 16.33
CA GLN A 266 24.23 28.98 15.35
C GLN A 266 25.04 27.84 14.71
N SER A 267 25.41 26.82 15.50
CA SER A 267 26.11 25.64 14.99
C SER A 267 25.25 24.84 14.00
N SER A 268 23.95 24.69 14.28
CA SER A 268 23.02 23.98 13.39
C SER A 268 22.79 24.74 12.08
N GLU A 269 22.62 26.07 12.14
CA GLU A 269 22.49 26.91 10.95
C GLU A 269 23.77 26.94 10.10
N ALA A 270 24.95 26.96 10.73
CA ALA A 270 26.23 26.88 10.02
C ALA A 270 26.43 25.54 9.32
N ALA A 271 26.03 24.44 9.97
CA ALA A 271 26.00 23.12 9.36
C ALA A 271 25.00 23.06 8.20
N ALA A 272 23.80 23.64 8.34
CA ALA A 272 22.78 23.67 7.28
C ALA A 272 23.29 24.38 6.02
N ARG A 273 23.92 25.54 6.17
CA ARG A 273 24.60 26.24 5.05
C ARG A 273 25.70 25.41 4.40
N SER A 274 26.36 24.53 5.14
CA SER A 274 27.38 23.64 4.60
C SER A 274 26.77 22.48 3.81
N VAL A 275 25.66 21.90 4.30
CA VAL A 275 24.89 20.88 3.57
C VAL A 275 24.28 21.46 2.30
N ALA A 276 23.73 22.68 2.33
CA ALA A 276 23.20 23.35 1.14
C ALA A 276 24.24 23.48 0.01
N ARG A 277 25.49 23.82 0.35
CA ARG A 277 26.60 23.83 -0.63
C ARG A 277 26.93 22.44 -1.18
N LEU A 278 26.79 21.39 -0.37
CA LEU A 278 26.96 20.01 -0.85
C LEU A 278 25.84 19.65 -1.84
N ILE A 279 24.59 20.01 -1.54
CA ILE A 279 23.44 19.82 -2.45
C ILE A 279 23.70 20.49 -3.80
N GLU A 280 24.06 21.78 -3.80
CA GLU A 280 24.40 22.52 -5.03
C GLU A 280 25.52 21.83 -5.82
N GLY A 281 26.57 21.35 -5.13
CA GLY A 281 27.67 20.64 -5.75
C GLY A 281 27.24 19.31 -6.39
N VAL A 282 26.37 18.55 -5.71
CA VAL A 282 25.85 17.27 -6.20
C VAL A 282 24.90 17.47 -7.37
N GLU A 283 24.01 18.45 -7.34
CA GLU A 283 23.16 18.79 -8.49
C GLU A 283 24.00 19.21 -9.71
N GLY A 284 25.05 20.00 -9.48
CA GLY A 284 26.01 20.37 -10.52
C GLY A 284 26.76 19.18 -11.11
N ALA A 285 27.10 18.18 -10.29
CA ALA A 285 27.76 16.94 -10.73
C ALA A 285 26.80 16.02 -11.49
N ARG A 286 25.57 15.84 -10.99
CA ARG A 286 24.49 15.06 -11.63
C ARG A 286 24.23 15.50 -13.07
N ALA A 287 24.28 16.81 -13.33
CA ALA A 287 24.07 17.36 -14.68
C ALA A 287 25.23 17.06 -15.66
N ARG A 288 26.39 16.59 -15.17
CA ARG A 288 27.64 16.48 -15.95
C ARG A 288 28.25 15.09 -15.99
N ALA A 289 27.88 14.21 -15.06
CA ALA A 289 28.51 12.90 -14.90
C ALA A 289 27.51 11.83 -14.44
N SER A 290 27.79 10.58 -14.83
CA SER A 290 27.15 9.41 -14.25
C SER A 290 27.55 9.22 -12.78
N PHE A 291 26.68 8.59 -12.01
CA PHE A 291 26.98 8.25 -10.62
C PHE A 291 28.06 7.16 -10.55
N SER A 292 28.91 7.20 -9.52
CA SER A 292 29.99 6.23 -9.28
C SER A 292 30.21 6.00 -7.79
N ASP A 293 30.92 4.94 -7.43
CA ASP A 293 31.33 4.67 -6.03
C ASP A 293 32.16 5.83 -5.44
N GLU A 294 33.04 6.44 -6.25
CA GLU A 294 33.80 7.62 -5.85
C GLU A 294 32.87 8.81 -5.53
N ALA A 295 31.83 9.03 -6.35
CA ALA A 295 30.84 10.07 -6.08
C ALA A 295 30.09 9.80 -4.76
N ALA A 296 29.70 8.54 -4.52
CA ALA A 296 29.05 8.12 -3.29
C ALA A 296 29.93 8.38 -2.06
N GLU A 297 31.20 8.01 -2.12
CA GLU A 297 32.20 8.23 -1.06
C GLU A 297 32.42 9.72 -0.78
N LEU A 298 32.52 10.54 -1.83
CA LEU A 298 32.70 11.98 -1.70
C LEU A 298 31.50 12.67 -1.03
N VAL A 299 30.27 12.25 -1.34
CA VAL A 299 29.06 12.76 -0.69
C VAL A 299 29.07 12.43 0.81
N VAL A 300 29.35 11.17 1.14
CA VAL A 300 29.39 10.68 2.52
C VAL A 300 30.50 11.34 3.32
N GLU A 301 31.70 11.49 2.73
CA GLU A 301 32.82 12.18 3.35
C GLU A 301 32.56 13.68 3.52
N GLY A 302 31.91 14.31 2.54
CA GLY A 302 31.42 15.68 2.65
C GLY A 302 30.53 15.86 3.88
N LEU A 303 29.52 15.01 4.05
CA LEU A 303 28.64 15.03 5.22
C LEU A 303 29.35 14.67 6.53
N ARG A 304 30.35 13.78 6.51
CA ARG A 304 31.16 13.44 7.69
C ARG A 304 31.95 14.64 8.20
N ARG A 305 32.38 15.53 7.30
CA ARG A 305 33.10 16.77 7.64
C ARG A 305 32.18 17.86 8.16
N VAL A 306 30.91 17.86 7.78
CA VAL A 306 29.92 18.77 8.35
C VAL A 306 29.58 18.34 9.77
N LYS A 307 29.98 19.16 10.74
CA LYS A 307 29.70 18.93 12.16
C LYS A 307 28.70 19.95 12.69
N ARG A 308 27.86 19.52 13.62
CA ARG A 308 27.05 20.40 14.47
C ARG A 308 27.34 20.13 15.93
N LYS A 309 27.10 21.12 16.79
CA LYS A 309 27.07 20.92 18.24
C LYS A 309 25.78 20.20 18.61
N VAL A 310 25.91 19.14 19.41
CA VAL A 310 24.80 18.35 19.97
C VAL A 310 24.99 18.20 21.46
N GLU A 311 23.88 17.99 22.16
CA GLU A 311 23.88 17.65 23.57
C GLU A 311 23.91 16.13 23.73
N ILE A 312 24.84 15.64 24.55
CA ILE A 312 24.92 14.24 24.95
C ILE A 312 24.76 14.19 26.47
N TRP A 313 24.05 13.17 26.93
CA TRP A 313 23.86 12.87 28.34
C TRP A 313 24.61 11.57 28.66
N ASP A 314 25.58 11.65 29.56
CA ASP A 314 26.33 10.50 30.07
C ASP A 314 26.32 10.48 31.62
N GLU A 315 27.08 9.56 32.22
CA GLU A 315 27.19 9.41 33.68
C GLU A 315 27.70 10.68 34.38
N ASP A 316 28.45 11.54 33.69
CA ASP A 316 28.98 12.81 34.21
C ASP A 316 28.01 14.00 33.97
N GLY A 317 26.87 13.77 33.32
CA GLY A 317 25.83 14.76 33.05
C GLY A 317 25.76 15.24 31.59
N ARG A 318 25.24 16.46 31.39
CA ARG A 318 25.03 17.08 30.07
C ARG A 318 26.35 17.63 29.53
N LYS A 319 26.73 17.25 28.32
CA LYS A 319 27.89 17.79 27.59
C LYS A 319 27.49 18.24 26.19
N VAL A 320 28.08 19.35 25.72
CA VAL A 320 27.92 19.82 24.34
C VAL A 320 29.16 19.41 23.55
N VAL A 321 28.97 18.63 22.48
CA VAL A 321 30.07 18.13 21.65
C VAL A 321 29.80 18.39 20.17
N ALA A 322 30.86 18.56 19.39
CA ALA A 322 30.76 18.62 17.93
C ALA A 322 30.66 17.21 17.35
N SER A 323 29.54 16.88 16.70
CA SER A 323 29.28 15.58 16.09
C SER A 323 29.01 15.71 14.58
N PRO A 324 29.48 14.76 13.74
CA PRO A 324 29.12 14.72 12.33
C PRO A 324 27.60 14.61 12.12
N VAL A 325 27.06 15.35 11.17
CA VAL A 325 25.60 15.35 10.88
C VAL A 325 25.14 13.96 10.41
N ILE A 326 25.96 13.27 9.63
CA ILE A 326 25.67 11.91 9.15
C ILE A 326 25.57 10.85 10.28
N GLY A 327 26.07 11.16 11.48
CA GLY A 327 25.90 10.31 12.66
C GLY A 327 24.54 10.45 13.34
N SER A 328 23.69 11.38 12.89
CA SER A 328 22.35 11.59 13.43
C SER A 328 21.43 10.43 13.08
N SER A 329 20.89 9.74 14.09
CA SER A 329 19.89 8.68 13.88
C SER A 329 18.61 9.21 13.24
N THR A 330 18.26 10.48 13.46
CA THR A 330 17.11 11.13 12.80
C THR A 330 17.33 11.25 11.30
N VAL A 331 18.54 11.61 10.85
CA VAL A 331 18.87 11.68 9.42
C VAL A 331 18.72 10.30 8.78
N MET A 332 19.23 9.24 9.43
CA MET A 332 19.11 7.88 8.91
C MET A 332 17.65 7.40 8.87
N ARG A 333 16.84 7.71 9.89
CA ARG A 333 15.40 7.39 9.92
C ARG A 333 14.61 8.09 8.82
N GLN A 334 15.07 9.24 8.34
CA GLN A 334 14.45 9.94 7.21
C GLN A 334 14.93 9.40 5.86
N TYR A 335 16.23 9.15 5.74
CA TYR A 335 16.84 8.71 4.50
C TYR A 335 16.44 7.27 4.11
N LEU A 336 16.50 6.34 5.06
CA LEU A 336 16.41 4.91 4.77
C LEU A 336 15.10 4.49 4.08
N PRO A 337 13.90 4.91 4.53
CA PRO A 337 12.67 4.54 3.85
C PRO A 337 12.63 5.02 2.39
N LEU A 338 13.13 6.23 2.11
CA LEU A 338 13.16 6.80 0.77
C LEU A 338 14.19 6.10 -0.13
N ALA A 339 15.35 5.78 0.44
CA ALA A 339 16.38 5.01 -0.25
C ALA A 339 15.88 3.59 -0.56
N GLU A 340 15.18 2.95 0.36
CA GLU A 340 14.58 1.62 0.13
C GLU A 340 13.52 1.67 -0.99
N MET A 341 12.63 2.65 -0.98
CA MET A 341 11.64 2.84 -2.05
C MET A 341 12.32 2.98 -3.42
N ARG A 342 13.35 3.83 -3.50
CA ARG A 342 14.15 4.00 -4.71
C ARG A 342 14.85 2.70 -5.12
N ALA A 343 15.38 1.95 -4.15
CA ALA A 343 16.05 0.68 -4.40
C ALA A 343 15.09 -0.37 -4.97
N ARG A 344 13.84 -0.46 -4.47
CA ARG A 344 12.82 -1.36 -5.02
C ARG A 344 12.56 -1.11 -6.49
N GLN A 345 12.46 0.15 -6.91
CA GLN A 345 12.23 0.49 -8.31
C GLN A 345 13.36 0.06 -9.22
N ILE A 346 14.60 0.33 -8.80
CA ILE A 346 15.80 -0.09 -9.55
C ILE A 346 15.83 -1.63 -9.60
N TYR A 347 15.61 -2.28 -8.46
CA TYR A 347 15.67 -3.73 -8.33
C TYR A 347 14.61 -4.45 -9.16
N CYS A 348 13.36 -4.00 -9.14
CA CYS A 348 12.30 -4.59 -9.95
C CYS A 348 12.51 -4.36 -11.45
N ALA A 349 13.12 -3.24 -11.85
CA ALA A 349 13.46 -3.02 -13.25
C ALA A 349 14.63 -3.90 -13.71
N ASP A 350 15.69 -3.96 -12.90
CA ASP A 350 16.88 -4.78 -13.12
C ASP A 350 17.59 -5.06 -11.79
N PRO A 351 17.50 -6.30 -11.24
CA PRO A 351 18.18 -6.66 -10.00
C PRO A 351 19.70 -6.47 -10.03
N ALA A 352 20.32 -6.46 -11.22
CA ALA A 352 21.76 -6.25 -11.40
C ALA A 352 22.16 -4.77 -11.39
N ALA A 353 21.20 -3.84 -11.54
CA ALA A 353 21.46 -2.40 -11.51
C ALA A 353 21.69 -1.86 -10.09
N LEU A 354 21.30 -2.62 -9.06
CA LEU A 354 21.54 -2.25 -7.66
C LEU A 354 22.88 -2.82 -7.19
N PRO A 355 23.77 -2.03 -6.54
CA PRO A 355 25.04 -2.56 -6.08
C PRO A 355 24.87 -3.66 -5.03
N GLU A 356 25.76 -4.65 -5.04
CA GLU A 356 25.59 -5.91 -4.29
C GLU A 356 25.38 -5.72 -2.78
N ALA A 357 26.03 -4.73 -2.16
CA ALA A 357 25.86 -4.45 -0.73
C ALA A 357 24.44 -3.93 -0.39
N GLN A 358 23.88 -3.09 -1.26
CA GLN A 358 22.53 -2.54 -1.15
C GLN A 358 21.51 -3.63 -1.43
N LYS A 359 21.73 -4.41 -2.49
CA LYS A 359 20.91 -5.56 -2.85
C LYS A 359 20.82 -6.55 -1.68
N ALA A 360 21.96 -7.05 -1.19
CA ALA A 360 21.97 -7.99 -0.08
C ALA A 360 21.33 -7.43 1.20
N TYR A 361 21.45 -6.13 1.45
CA TYR A 361 20.80 -5.48 2.58
C TYR A 361 19.28 -5.44 2.43
N PHE A 362 18.78 -4.95 1.29
CA PHE A 362 17.36 -4.75 1.06
C PHE A 362 16.61 -6.05 0.74
N GLU A 363 17.23 -7.03 0.10
CA GLU A 363 16.62 -8.35 -0.13
C GLU A 363 16.26 -9.04 1.19
N ARG A 364 17.00 -8.82 2.28
CA ARG A 364 16.62 -9.33 3.61
C ARG A 364 15.34 -8.70 4.15
N LEU A 365 15.11 -7.41 3.85
CA LEU A 365 13.87 -6.73 4.21
C LEU A 365 12.71 -7.29 3.39
N TRP A 366 12.88 -7.30 2.07
CA TRP A 366 11.83 -7.67 1.14
C TRP A 366 11.49 -9.15 1.20
N LEU A 367 12.43 -10.02 1.53
CA LEU A 367 12.15 -11.44 1.79
C LEU A 367 11.23 -11.60 3.00
N SER A 368 11.45 -10.81 4.06
CA SER A 368 10.56 -10.81 5.22
C SER A 368 9.20 -10.23 4.87
N ASP A 369 9.12 -9.14 4.12
CA ASP A 369 7.83 -8.56 3.73
C ASP A 369 7.03 -9.51 2.84
N ALA A 370 7.68 -10.15 1.85
CA ALA A 370 7.06 -11.11 0.95
C ALA A 370 6.45 -12.34 1.67
N GLU A 371 6.96 -12.69 2.87
CA GLU A 371 6.41 -13.76 3.69
C GLU A 371 5.01 -13.41 4.24
N PHE A 372 4.78 -12.15 4.61
CA PHE A 372 3.54 -11.70 5.23
C PHE A 372 2.58 -11.04 4.25
N GLU A 373 3.11 -10.36 3.23
CA GLU A 373 2.40 -9.47 2.31
C GLU A 373 2.01 -10.19 1.00
N SER A 374 1.40 -11.38 1.14
CA SER A 374 0.86 -12.13 0.01
C SER A 374 -0.58 -11.74 -0.31
N GLY A 375 -0.94 -11.77 -1.60
CA GLY A 375 -2.33 -11.70 -2.02
C GLY A 375 -3.03 -13.06 -1.93
N TYR A 376 -4.35 -13.08 -2.09
CA TYR A 376 -5.14 -14.32 -2.09
C TYR A 376 -6.28 -14.25 -3.11
N MET A 377 -6.73 -15.41 -3.60
CA MET A 377 -7.92 -15.55 -4.46
C MET A 377 -8.72 -16.79 -4.04
N GLY A 378 -10.04 -16.75 -4.22
CA GLY A 378 -10.95 -17.82 -3.82
C GLY A 378 -11.05 -17.99 -2.30
N GLY A 379 -11.64 -19.11 -1.86
CA GLY A 379 -11.87 -19.40 -0.46
C GLY A 379 -13.19 -18.85 0.09
N CYS A 380 -13.46 -19.22 1.34
CA CYS A 380 -14.61 -18.77 2.12
C CYS A 380 -14.21 -17.56 2.97
N PRO A 381 -14.83 -16.38 2.79
CA PRO A 381 -14.55 -15.22 3.66
C PRO A 381 -14.87 -15.48 5.13
N GLU A 382 -15.86 -16.33 5.43
CA GLU A 382 -16.20 -16.74 6.78
C GLU A 382 -15.05 -17.54 7.42
N GLY A 383 -14.62 -17.14 8.62
CA GLY A 383 -13.43 -17.69 9.28
C GLY A 383 -12.10 -17.06 8.84
N SER A 384 -12.12 -16.12 7.88
CA SER A 384 -10.96 -15.34 7.46
C SER A 384 -10.94 -13.94 8.07
N PHE A 385 -9.87 -13.19 7.81
CA PHE A 385 -9.75 -11.78 8.21
C PHE A 385 -10.75 -10.82 7.52
N PHE A 386 -11.56 -11.30 6.57
CA PHE A 386 -12.69 -10.55 5.98
C PHE A 386 -14.06 -10.94 6.59
N GLU A 387 -14.11 -11.82 7.59
CA GLU A 387 -15.37 -12.20 8.23
C GLU A 387 -16.10 -10.97 8.79
N GLY A 388 -17.38 -10.82 8.44
CA GLY A 388 -18.21 -9.69 8.88
C GLY A 388 -18.02 -8.39 8.08
N HIS A 389 -17.06 -8.34 7.14
CA HIS A 389 -16.83 -7.20 6.24
C HIS A 389 -17.50 -7.37 4.87
N VAL A 390 -17.97 -8.57 4.54
CA VAL A 390 -18.59 -8.91 3.25
C VAL A 390 -19.91 -9.66 3.41
N GLU A 391 -20.74 -9.62 2.38
CA GLU A 391 -21.99 -10.38 2.33
C GLU A 391 -21.72 -11.90 2.25
N ALA A 392 -22.60 -12.69 2.87
CA ALA A 392 -22.50 -14.15 2.83
C ALA A 392 -22.56 -14.66 1.38
N GLY A 393 -21.68 -15.60 1.04
CA GLY A 393 -21.58 -16.14 -0.33
C GLY A 393 -20.83 -15.25 -1.32
N ALA A 394 -20.18 -14.18 -0.87
CA ALA A 394 -19.24 -13.41 -1.69
C ALA A 394 -18.04 -14.28 -2.10
N VAL A 395 -17.71 -14.27 -3.39
CA VAL A 395 -16.55 -15.03 -3.92
C VAL A 395 -15.34 -14.09 -4.03
N PRO A 396 -14.22 -14.37 -3.34
CA PRO A 396 -13.03 -13.53 -3.42
C PRO A 396 -12.35 -13.65 -4.79
N LEU A 397 -12.34 -12.56 -5.55
CA LEU A 397 -11.58 -12.47 -6.79
C LEU A 397 -10.12 -12.15 -6.51
N LEU A 398 -9.86 -11.18 -5.62
CA LEU A 398 -8.52 -10.77 -5.25
C LEU A 398 -8.54 -10.11 -3.88
N MET A 399 -7.66 -10.54 -2.99
CA MET A 399 -7.41 -9.91 -1.69
C MET A 399 -5.96 -9.46 -1.64
N LEU A 400 -5.73 -8.19 -1.31
CA LEU A 400 -4.42 -7.56 -1.27
C LEU A 400 -4.18 -6.91 0.09
N PRO A 401 -3.06 -7.21 0.75
CA PRO A 401 -2.75 -6.58 2.03
C PRO A 401 -2.25 -5.16 1.83
N THR A 402 -2.30 -4.36 2.90
CA THR A 402 -1.38 -3.22 3.04
C THR A 402 0.06 -3.75 2.94
N SER A 403 0.91 -3.09 2.16
CA SER A 403 2.22 -3.65 1.79
C SER A 403 3.33 -2.62 1.73
N ASP A 404 4.37 -2.82 2.54
CA ASP A 404 5.64 -2.10 2.41
C ASP A 404 6.36 -2.47 1.11
N LEU A 405 6.26 -3.73 0.68
CA LEU A 405 6.91 -4.27 -0.51
C LEU A 405 6.39 -3.61 -1.80
N ILE A 406 5.07 -3.52 -1.96
CA ILE A 406 4.45 -2.86 -3.11
C ILE A 406 4.43 -1.33 -2.93
N GLY A 407 4.32 -0.85 -1.70
CA GLY A 407 4.35 0.58 -1.38
C GLY A 407 2.96 1.23 -1.31
N TRP A 408 1.91 0.48 -0.97
CA TRP A 408 0.55 0.97 -0.77
C TRP A 408 0.01 0.64 0.62
N MET A 409 -1.09 1.29 0.98
CA MET A 409 -1.81 1.10 2.23
C MET A 409 -3.30 1.31 2.00
N TRP A 410 -4.12 0.50 2.65
CA TRP A 410 -5.57 0.54 2.57
C TRP A 410 -6.12 0.97 3.93
N GLY A 411 -6.99 1.99 3.97
CA GLY A 411 -7.54 2.51 5.23
C GLY A 411 -6.46 2.84 6.28
N ASP A 412 -6.73 2.50 7.54
CA ASP A 412 -5.76 2.54 8.65
C ASP A 412 -5.11 1.16 8.82
N LEU A 413 -4.26 0.77 7.87
CA LEU A 413 -3.55 -0.52 7.84
C LEU A 413 -4.46 -1.74 7.63
N GLY A 414 -5.53 -1.61 6.85
CA GLY A 414 -6.40 -2.72 6.47
C GLY A 414 -5.94 -3.48 5.23
N ASP A 415 -6.76 -4.43 4.80
CA ASP A 415 -6.58 -5.20 3.57
C ASP A 415 -7.72 -4.88 2.59
N LEU A 416 -7.41 -4.82 1.29
CA LEU A 416 -8.38 -4.60 0.22
C LEU A 416 -8.86 -5.94 -0.33
N GLY A 417 -10.17 -6.17 -0.33
CA GLY A 417 -10.79 -7.33 -0.95
C GLY A 417 -11.66 -6.91 -2.14
N ILE A 418 -11.56 -7.65 -3.24
CA ILE A 418 -12.39 -7.53 -4.44
C ILE A 418 -13.19 -8.82 -4.57
N PHE A 419 -14.50 -8.69 -4.64
CA PHE A 419 -15.45 -9.79 -4.57
C PHE A 419 -16.43 -9.75 -5.74
N ILE A 420 -17.03 -10.90 -6.05
CA ILE A 420 -18.10 -11.06 -7.02
C ILE A 420 -19.13 -12.05 -6.51
N ARG A 421 -20.37 -11.99 -7.01
CA ARG A 421 -21.38 -13.02 -6.75
C ARG A 421 -21.09 -14.23 -7.61
N GLY A 422 -21.33 -15.43 -7.08
CA GLY A 422 -21.18 -16.67 -7.85
C GLY A 422 -21.98 -16.66 -9.16
N SER A 423 -23.19 -16.08 -9.15
CA SER A 423 -24.04 -15.94 -10.34
C SER A 423 -23.47 -15.03 -11.43
N ASP A 424 -22.55 -14.14 -11.08
CA ASP A 424 -21.89 -13.20 -12.00
C ASP A 424 -20.52 -13.70 -12.47
N LEU A 425 -19.92 -14.66 -11.75
CA LEU A 425 -18.59 -15.18 -12.05
C LEU A 425 -18.56 -16.01 -13.33
N GLU A 426 -19.42 -17.04 -13.43
CA GLU A 426 -19.44 -17.95 -14.58
C GLU A 426 -19.78 -17.21 -15.90
N PRO A 427 -20.74 -16.27 -15.94
CA PRO A 427 -20.99 -15.46 -17.13
C PRO A 427 -19.93 -14.39 -17.42
N GLY A 428 -18.95 -14.20 -16.52
CA GLY A 428 -17.91 -13.17 -16.65
C GLY A 428 -18.44 -11.74 -16.54
N HIS A 429 -19.42 -11.49 -15.67
CA HIS A 429 -20.00 -10.17 -15.44
C HIS A 429 -19.13 -9.34 -14.48
N TRP A 430 -17.88 -9.09 -14.88
CA TRP A 430 -16.85 -8.45 -14.06
C TRP A 430 -17.19 -7.04 -13.58
N ASP A 431 -18.09 -6.32 -14.28
CA ASP A 431 -18.60 -5.01 -13.87
C ASP A 431 -19.45 -5.07 -12.59
N ASN A 432 -19.93 -6.26 -12.19
CA ASN A 432 -20.70 -6.47 -10.97
C ASN A 432 -19.82 -6.74 -9.74
N ALA A 433 -18.48 -6.77 -9.91
CA ALA A 433 -17.55 -6.90 -8.80
C ALA A 433 -17.54 -5.65 -7.92
N TRP A 434 -17.29 -5.82 -6.63
CA TRP A 434 -17.20 -4.73 -5.66
C TRP A 434 -16.01 -4.90 -4.73
N ALA A 435 -15.61 -3.81 -4.07
CA ALA A 435 -14.53 -3.80 -3.10
C ALA A 435 -15.06 -3.63 -1.68
N ALA A 436 -14.33 -4.21 -0.74
CA ALA A 436 -14.48 -3.98 0.69
C ALA A 436 -13.09 -3.87 1.32
N ASP A 437 -12.99 -3.17 2.45
CA ASP A 437 -11.78 -3.16 3.27
C ASP A 437 -12.09 -3.61 4.71
N THR A 438 -11.05 -4.02 5.43
CA THR A 438 -11.18 -4.53 6.81
C THR A 438 -11.36 -3.44 7.87
N GLN A 439 -11.48 -2.17 7.49
CA GLN A 439 -11.65 -1.03 8.39
C GLN A 439 -13.00 -0.30 8.24
N GLY A 440 -13.79 -0.60 7.20
CA GLY A 440 -15.21 -0.21 7.08
C GLY A 440 -15.54 0.63 5.86
#